data_AF-A0A8I1T1N6-F1
#
_entry.id   AF-A0A8I1T1N6-F1
#
_cell.length_a   1.000
_cell.length_b   1.000
_cell.length_c   1.000
_cell.angle_alpha   90.00
_cell.angle_beta   90.00
_cell.angle_gamma   90.00
#
_symmetry.space_group_name_H-M   'P 1'
#
loop_
_entity.id
_entity.type
_entity.pdbx_description
1 polymer ?
#
loop_
_entity_poly.entity_id
_entity_poly.type
_entity_poly.pdbx_seq_one_letter_code
_entity_poly.pdbx_strand_id
1 'polypeptide(L)' 'MGKTASEAYLEKAKLLSKKETERLLSRAREKLIRRLEVRKLSELEVVAIQLELEDEALSEWRQRMLEIRDKTKSK' A
#
# COMPACT_ATOMS: atom_id res chain seq x y z
N MET A 1 13.06 1.26 10.47
CA MET A 1 13.24 0.07 9.62
C MET A 1 12.68 0.38 8.23
N GLY A 2 13.36 -0.06 7.16
CA GLY A 2 12.84 0.05 5.80
C GLY A 2 11.91 -1.12 5.53
N LYS A 3 10.63 -0.87 5.25
CA LYS A 3 9.73 -1.91 4.75
C LYS A 3 10.14 -2.21 3.30
N THR A 4 10.40 -3.47 3.02
CA THR A 4 10.57 -4.01 1.66
C THR A 4 9.26 -4.68 1.28
N ALA A 5 8.78 -4.48 0.05
CA ALA A 5 7.57 -5.14 -0.42
C ALA A 5 7.79 -6.65 -0.52
N SER A 6 6.75 -7.43 -0.25
CA SER A 6 6.79 -8.86 -0.56
C SER A 6 6.74 -9.11 -2.07
N GLU A 7 7.26 -10.27 -2.47
CA GLU A 7 7.37 -10.67 -3.88
C GLU A 7 6.01 -10.66 -4.60
N ALA A 8 4.94 -11.03 -3.90
CA ALA A 8 3.58 -10.95 -4.43
C ALA A 8 3.15 -9.53 -4.82
N TYR A 9 3.54 -8.50 -4.05
CA TYR A 9 3.23 -7.11 -4.38
C TYR A 9 4.16 -6.52 -5.43
N LEU A 10 5.39 -7.05 -5.56
CA LEU A 10 6.26 -6.72 -6.69
C LEU A 10 5.66 -7.21 -8.01
N GLU A 11 5.14 -8.44 -8.05
CA GLU A 11 4.46 -8.96 -9.24
C GLU A 11 3.17 -8.19 -9.55
N LYS A 12 2.35 -7.87 -8.53
CA LYS A 12 1.17 -7.01 -8.72
C LYS A 12 1.55 -5.63 -9.27
N ALA A 13 2.63 -5.03 -8.77
CA ALA A 13 3.08 -3.72 -9.21
C ALA A 13 3.53 -3.73 -10.68
N LYS A 14 4.13 -4.83 -11.17
CA LYS A 14 4.49 -5.00 -12.59
C LYS A 14 3.27 -5.05 -13.52
N LEU A 15 2.13 -5.51 -13.01
CA LEU A 15 0.89 -5.63 -13.79
C LEU A 15 0.11 -4.31 -13.88
N LEU A 16 0.49 -3.28 -13.12
CA LEU A 16 -0.18 -1.98 -13.16
C LEU A 16 0.15 -1.22 -14.44
N SER A 17 -0.88 -0.58 -15.01
CA SER A 17 -0.66 0.35 -16.11
C SER A 17 0.08 1.60 -15.63
N LYS A 18 0.74 2.30 -16.55
CA LYS A 18 1.45 3.56 -16.24
C LYS A 18 0.57 4.56 -15.49
N LYS A 19 -0.70 4.70 -15.89
CA LYS A 19 -1.66 5.60 -15.25
C LYS A 19 -1.98 5.18 -13.80
N GLU A 20 -2.12 3.88 -13.55
CA GLU A 20 -2.38 3.37 -12.20
C GLU A 20 -1.16 3.56 -11.30
N THR A 21 0.03 3.33 -11.84
CA THR A 21 1.32 3.56 -11.19
C THR A 21 1.49 5.03 -10.81
N GLU A 22 1.29 5.96 -11.74
CA GLU A 22 1.36 7.41 -11.48
C GLU A 22 0.34 7.83 -10.42
N ARG A 23 -0.89 7.32 -10.49
CA ARG A 23 -1.91 7.58 -9.47
C ARG A 23 -1.49 7.07 -8.10
N LEU A 24 -0.86 5.89 -8.03
CA LEU A 24 -0.37 5.31 -6.78
C LEU A 24 0.79 6.12 -6.21
N LEU A 25 1.73 6.53 -7.05
CA LEU A 25 2.87 7.37 -6.66
C LEU A 25 2.41 8.75 -6.16
N SER A 26 1.40 9.35 -6.80
CA SER A 26 0.87 10.66 -6.39
C SER A 26 0.29 10.67 -4.97
N ARG A 27 -0.17 9.53 -4.46
CA ARG A 27 -0.70 9.36 -3.09
C ARG A 27 0.24 8.58 -2.18
N ALA A 28 1.43 8.23 -2.66
CA ALA A 28 2.37 7.46 -1.89
C ALA A 28 2.81 8.26 -0.66
N ARG A 29 3.09 7.55 0.45
CA ARG A 29 3.55 8.19 1.68
C ARG A 29 4.83 8.99 1.39
N GLU A 30 4.91 10.21 1.90
CA GLU A 30 6.03 11.14 1.66
C GLU A 30 7.40 10.51 1.91
N LYS A 31 7.52 9.66 2.95
CA LYS A 31 8.77 8.94 3.27
C LYS A 31 9.21 7.96 2.17
N LEU A 32 8.29 7.40 1.38
CA LEU A 32 8.60 6.53 0.25
C LEU A 32 9.05 7.34 -0.96
N ILE A 33 8.38 8.47 -1.24
CA ILE A 33 8.78 9.40 -2.29
C ILE A 33 10.19 9.95 -2.03
N ARG A 34 10.49 10.37 -0.80
CA ARG A 34 11.86 10.79 -0.44
C ARG A 34 12.91 9.68 -0.66
N ARG A 35 12.55 8.40 -0.53
CA ARG A 35 13.47 7.28 -0.80
C ARG A 35 13.64 7.01 -2.29
N LEU A 36 12.60 7.25 -3.09
CA LEU A 36 12.66 7.25 -4.55
C LEU A 36 13.64 8.32 -5.04
N GLU A 37 13.50 9.55 -4.54
CA GLU A 37 14.32 10.71 -4.91
C GLU A 37 15.81 10.52 -4.58
N VAL A 38 16.11 9.92 -3.43
CA VAL A 38 17.49 9.59 -3.02
C VAL A 38 18.01 8.32 -3.74
N ARG A 39 17.29 7.81 -4.77
CA ARG A 39 17.59 6.60 -5.55
C ARG A 39 17.82 5.35 -4.71
N LYS A 40 17.25 5.30 -3.50
CA LYS A 40 17.36 4.15 -2.60
C LYS A 40 16.33 3.06 -2.90
N LEU A 41 15.30 3.40 -3.66
CA LEU A 41 14.25 2.50 -4.12
C LEU A 41 13.91 2.84 -5.57
N SER A 42 13.55 1.84 -6.36
CA SER A 42 12.96 1.99 -7.68
C SER A 42 11.48 2.36 -7.60
N GLU A 43 10.93 2.89 -8.69
CA GLU A 43 9.48 3.18 -8.79
C GLU A 43 8.66 1.92 -8.50
N LEU A 44 9.08 0.77 -9.05
CA LEU A 44 8.41 -0.51 -8.85
C LEU A 44 8.35 -0.90 -7.36
N GLU A 45 9.47 -0.77 -6.64
CA GLU A 45 9.51 -1.08 -5.20
C GLU A 45 8.64 -0.13 -4.40
N VAL A 46 8.67 1.17 -4.70
CA VAL A 46 7.82 2.16 -4.02
C VAL A 46 6.34 1.85 -4.26
N VAL A 47 5.98 1.49 -5.48
CA VAL A 47 4.61 1.13 -5.86
C VAL A 47 4.17 -0.14 -5.14
N ALA A 48 5.01 -1.17 -5.13
CA ALA A 48 4.73 -2.42 -4.42
C ALA A 48 4.57 -2.19 -2.90
N ILE A 49 5.46 -1.40 -2.28
CA ILE A 49 5.37 -1.09 -0.84
C ILE A 49 4.10 -0.29 -0.54
N GLN A 50 3.79 0.70 -1.37
CA GLN A 50 2.59 1.52 -1.19
C GLN A 50 1.32 0.68 -1.34
N LEU A 51 1.26 -0.22 -2.33
CA LEU A 51 0.13 -1.11 -2.57
C LEU A 51 -0.10 -2.05 -1.38
N GLU A 52 0.97 -2.66 -0.85
CA GLU A 52 0.91 -3.54 0.32
C GLU A 52 0.43 -2.79 1.57
N LEU A 53 0.89 -1.56 1.80
CA LEU A 53 0.46 -0.74 2.93
C LEU A 53 -1.01 -0.33 2.85
N GLU A 54 -1.51 -0.06 1.64
CA GLU A 54 -2.93 0.28 1.43
C GLU A 54 -3.82 -0.94 1.65
N ASP A 55 -3.43 -2.11 1.14
CA ASP A 55 -4.17 -3.37 1.34
C ASP A 55 -4.21 -3.77 2.83
N GLU A 56 -3.10 -3.65 3.56
CA GLU A 56 -3.04 -3.86 5.01
C GLU A 56 -4.00 -2.92 5.75
N ALA A 57 -3.93 -1.62 5.48
CA ALA A 57 -4.79 -0.62 6.11
C ALA A 57 -6.28 -0.87 5.80
N LEU A 58 -6.59 -1.29 4.56
CA LEU A 58 -7.95 -1.64 4.16
C LEU A 58 -8.45 -2.90 4.88
N SER A 59 -7.59 -3.92 5.03
CA SER A 59 -7.92 -5.13 5.77
C SER A 59 -8.19 -4.84 7.25
N GLU A 60 -7.32 -4.06 7.90
CA GLU A 60 -7.52 -3.62 9.28
C GLU A 60 -8.82 -2.83 9.46
N TRP A 61 -9.11 -1.92 8.53
CA TRP A 61 -10.36 -1.15 8.57
C TRP A 61 -11.59 -2.06 8.44
N ARG A 62 -11.57 -3.03 7.52
CA ARG A 62 -12.66 -4.00 7.36
C ARG A 62 -12.87 -4.82 8.63
N GLN A 63 -11.80 -5.29 9.27
CA GLN A 63 -11.88 -6.01 10.55
C GLN A 63 -12.51 -5.15 11.64
N ARG A 64 -12.05 -3.91 11.82
CA ARG A 64 -12.64 -2.97 12.80
C ARG A 64 -14.12 -2.70 12.53
N MET A 65 -14.51 -2.56 11.26
CA MET A 65 -15.91 -2.34 10.90
C MET A 65 -16.79 -3.56 11.17
N LEU A 66 -16.27 -4.79 10.96
CA LEU A 66 -16.97 -6.01 11.35
C LEU A 66 -17.16 -6.08 12.88
N GLU A 67 -16.11 -5.82 13.66
CA GLU A 67 -16.21 -5.78 15.12
C GLU A 67 -17.24 -4.76 15.63
N ILE A 68 -17.27 -3.55 15.03
CA ILE A 68 -18.26 -2.53 15.38
C ILE A 68 -19.67 -3.04 15.06
N ARG A 69 -19.87 -3.65 13.88
CA ARG A 69 -21.17 -4.18 13.45
C ARG A 69 -21.67 -5.32 14.36
N ASP A 70 -20.79 -6.18 14.82
CA ASP A 70 -21.16 -7.28 15.72
C ASP A 70 -21.51 -6.74 17.11
N LYS A 71 -20.76 -5.74 17.60
CA LYS A 71 -21.07 -5.05 18.87
C LYS A 71 -22.40 -4.29 18.82
N THR A 72 -22.79 -3.72 17.68
CA THR A 72 -24.09 -3.03 17.54
C THR A 72 -25.26 -3.98 17.38
N LYS A 73 -25.07 -5.18 16.82
CA LYS A 73 -26.11 -6.22 16.74
C LYS A 73 -26.37 -6.94 18.06
N SER A 74 -25.37 -6.99 18.94
CA SER A 74 -25.48 -7.61 20.27
C SER A 74 -26.08 -6.68 21.33
N LYS A 75 -26.53 -5.48 20.95
CA LYS A 75 -27.09 -4.45 21.85
C LYS A 75 -28.57 -4.25 21.53
#